data_AF-A0A955SG40-F1
#
_entry.id   AF-A0A955SG40-F1
#
_cell.length_a   1.000
_cell.length_b   1.000
_cell.length_c   1.000
_cell.angle_alpha   90.00
_cell.angle_beta   90.00
_cell.angle_gamma   90.00
#
_symmetry.space_group_name_H-M   'P 1'
#
loop_
_entity.id
_entity.type
_entity.pdbx_description
1 polymer ?
#
loop_
_entity_poly.entity_id
_entity_poly.type
_entity_poly.pdbx_seq_one_letter_code
_entity_poly.pdbx_strand_id
1 'polypeptide(L)'
;MARGVSLATMAGLLLVPMVATVCVAEDTVKEMEGVAPMSNNTPTILNTLKPNSDDPTAMGRWQAALEQVLPEPKPLPFHNVHLIGPFENMGYQGLLAAYPPEQEIDLAAVYQGKAGEVIWQRAPGLDGLLQEPKELSEWLTPEAWSVIYVYAEVEVEEPQIAELATGTPANVWAWANGELTIAPVFPHLERPVEDRAFIKLRPGTNKILLKLHIAIEPWSLSFHFESYGRPKDIEAALADVLNRSPDDVTRLLARYTLAEIFAIQGKVEATHQALDALRGDPFATKWDIAWADAVMRQHSETGSFLPLHDVRFAYTPVTG
;
A
#
# COMPACT_ATOMS: atom_id res chain seq x y z
N MET A 1 -37.47 -11.87 11.78
CA MET A 1 -36.18 -12.57 11.65
C MET A 1 -35.45 -11.97 10.46
N ALA A 2 -34.71 -10.90 10.69
CA ALA A 2 -33.90 -10.22 9.69
C ALA A 2 -32.45 -10.65 9.89
N ARG A 3 -31.82 -11.22 8.86
CA ARG A 3 -30.40 -11.54 8.85
C ARG A 3 -29.64 -10.24 8.63
N GLY A 4 -28.93 -9.77 9.66
CA GLY A 4 -27.97 -8.68 9.54
C GLY A 4 -26.73 -9.20 8.82
N VAL A 5 -26.40 -8.59 7.69
CA VAL A 5 -25.12 -8.75 7.01
C VAL A 5 -24.16 -7.73 7.63
N SER A 6 -22.99 -8.21 8.05
CA SER A 6 -21.97 -7.49 8.79
C SER A 6 -21.28 -6.43 7.92
N LEU A 7 -21.12 -5.23 8.47
CA LEU A 7 -20.54 -4.01 7.86
C LEU A 7 -18.99 -4.02 7.81
N ALA A 8 -18.36 -5.19 7.60
CA ALA A 8 -16.95 -5.40 7.94
C ALA A 8 -15.94 -5.38 6.76
N THR A 9 -16.27 -4.81 5.59
CA THR A 9 -15.34 -4.83 4.43
C THR A 9 -15.27 -3.51 3.64
N MET A 10 -15.65 -2.36 4.22
CA MET A 10 -15.71 -1.06 3.51
C MET A 10 -14.63 -0.05 3.91
N ALA A 11 -13.39 -0.50 4.13
CA ALA A 11 -12.27 0.42 4.35
C ALA A 11 -10.97 -0.18 3.82
N GLY A 12 -10.62 0.13 2.58
CA GLY A 12 -9.39 -0.38 1.97
C GLY A 12 -9.14 0.26 0.62
N LEU A 13 -8.86 1.56 0.63
CA LEU A 13 -8.37 2.29 -0.55
C LEU A 13 -7.77 3.61 -0.06
N LEU A 14 -6.58 3.54 0.54
CA LEU A 14 -5.74 4.72 0.77
C LEU A 14 -4.93 5.00 -0.50
N LEU A 15 -5.64 5.24 -1.60
CA LEU A 15 -5.02 5.58 -2.89
C LEU A 15 -4.86 7.09 -2.96
N VAL A 16 -3.91 7.58 -2.19
CA VAL A 16 -3.54 8.98 -2.20
C VAL A 16 -2.03 9.05 -1.94
N PRO A 17 -1.19 9.44 -2.92
CA PRO A 17 0.12 9.96 -2.58
C PRO A 17 -0.10 11.11 -1.60
N MET A 18 0.75 11.24 -0.58
CA MET A 18 0.69 12.24 0.51
C MET A 18 0.17 13.64 0.07
N VAL A 19 0.39 14.00 -1.20
CA VAL A 19 -0.22 15.11 -1.96
C VAL A 19 -1.75 15.27 -1.85
N ALA A 20 -2.58 14.23 -2.07
CA ALA A 20 -4.04 14.42 -2.00
C ALA A 20 -4.54 14.46 -0.54
N THR A 21 -3.77 13.93 0.42
CA THR A 21 -4.03 14.09 1.86
C THR A 21 -3.85 15.54 2.27
N VAL A 22 -2.88 16.24 1.68
CA VAL A 22 -2.68 17.69 1.86
C VAL A 22 -3.85 18.48 1.27
N CYS A 23 -4.39 18.10 0.10
CA CYS A 23 -5.56 18.77 -0.48
C CYS A 23 -6.81 18.66 0.42
N VAL A 24 -7.06 17.47 1.00
CA VAL A 24 -8.17 17.27 1.95
C VAL A 24 -7.97 18.09 3.24
N ALA A 25 -6.73 18.23 3.71
CA ALA A 25 -6.43 19.05 4.88
C ALA A 25 -6.63 20.56 4.63
N GLU A 26 -6.25 21.07 3.46
CA GLU A 26 -6.39 22.51 3.14
C GLU A 26 -7.85 22.96 3.02
N ASP A 27 -8.75 22.13 2.47
CA ASP A 27 -10.18 22.44 2.42
C ASP A 27 -10.83 22.41 3.80
N THR A 28 -10.38 21.49 4.68
CA THR A 28 -10.85 21.43 6.08
C THR A 28 -10.42 22.67 6.87
N VAL A 29 -9.22 23.21 6.61
CA VAL A 29 -8.72 24.42 7.28
C VAL A 29 -9.49 25.67 6.84
N LYS A 30 -9.88 25.78 5.57
CA LYS A 30 -10.71 26.90 5.09
C LYS A 30 -12.11 26.94 5.70
N GLU A 31 -12.71 25.79 6.01
CA GLU A 31 -14.00 25.73 6.70
C GLU A 31 -13.91 26.17 8.17
N MET A 32 -12.74 26.05 8.80
CA MET A 32 -12.52 26.45 10.19
C MET A 32 -12.21 27.94 10.40
N GLU A 33 -11.75 28.65 9.36
CA GLU A 33 -11.41 30.09 9.44
C GLU A 33 -12.63 31.02 9.59
N GLY A 34 -13.85 30.49 9.51
CA GLY A 34 -15.11 31.24 9.69
C GLY A 34 -15.69 31.30 11.10
N VAL A 35 -15.10 30.61 12.08
CA VAL A 35 -15.72 30.46 13.42
C VAL A 35 -15.16 31.48 14.43
N ALA A 36 -16.01 32.41 14.87
CA ALA A 36 -15.68 33.39 15.90
C ALA A 36 -15.36 32.72 17.26
N PRO A 37 -14.48 33.30 18.09
CA PRO A 37 -14.01 32.64 19.32
C PRO A 37 -15.09 32.69 20.40
N MET A 38 -15.59 31.53 20.86
CA MET A 38 -16.44 31.44 22.06
C MET A 38 -15.95 30.40 23.07
N SER A 39 -15.62 30.96 24.24
CA SER A 39 -15.66 30.47 25.63
C SER A 39 -15.27 29.03 26.04
N ASN A 40 -14.48 28.99 27.11
CA ASN A 40 -13.99 27.82 27.87
C ASN A 40 -15.12 26.94 28.45
N ASN A 41 -15.67 26.05 27.65
CA ASN A 41 -16.32 24.83 28.13
C ASN A 41 -16.05 23.73 27.11
N THR A 42 -15.06 22.88 27.38
CA THR A 42 -14.65 21.77 26.51
C THR A 42 -15.74 20.68 26.49
N PRO A 43 -16.45 20.43 25.38
CA PRO A 43 -17.16 19.18 25.19
C PRO A 43 -16.26 18.25 24.36
N THR A 44 -16.16 17.00 24.77
CA THR A 44 -15.41 15.94 24.09
C THR A 44 -15.83 15.83 22.61
N ILE A 45 -15.00 16.34 21.69
CA ILE A 45 -15.25 16.35 20.22
C ILE A 45 -15.14 14.93 19.60
N LEU A 46 -14.67 13.93 20.34
CA LEU A 46 -14.38 12.60 19.78
C LEU A 46 -15.61 11.75 19.40
N ASN A 47 -16.84 12.18 19.69
CA ASN A 47 -18.06 11.38 19.46
C ASN A 47 -18.92 11.81 18.25
N THR A 48 -18.48 12.78 17.43
CA THR A 48 -19.29 13.33 16.32
C THR A 48 -18.87 12.93 14.92
N LEU A 49 -17.82 12.14 14.73
CA LEU A 49 -17.49 11.57 13.42
C LEU A 49 -18.30 10.30 13.15
N LYS A 50 -19.62 10.44 13.02
CA LYS A 50 -20.37 9.51 12.17
C LYS A 50 -20.08 9.91 10.72
N PRO A 51 -19.78 8.98 9.81
CA PRO A 51 -19.68 9.31 8.39
C PRO A 51 -21.00 9.99 7.98
N ASN A 52 -20.91 11.22 7.49
CA ASN A 52 -22.07 11.92 6.99
C ASN A 52 -22.48 11.23 5.68
N SER A 53 -23.65 10.60 5.63
CA SER A 53 -24.17 9.97 4.40
C SER A 53 -24.59 11.00 3.35
N ASP A 54 -24.73 12.27 3.75
CA ASP A 54 -25.35 13.32 2.93
C ASP A 54 -24.31 14.16 2.17
N ASP A 55 -23.02 14.09 2.54
CA ASP A 55 -21.87 14.60 1.76
C ASP A 55 -20.63 13.73 2.02
N PRO A 56 -20.40 12.69 1.20
CA PRO A 56 -19.24 11.83 1.37
C PRO A 56 -17.95 12.63 1.14
N THR A 57 -16.93 12.40 1.97
CA THR A 57 -15.58 12.94 1.77
C THR A 57 -15.07 12.62 0.35
N ALA A 58 -14.06 13.33 -0.16
CA ALA A 58 -13.42 12.99 -1.43
C ALA A 58 -13.05 11.50 -1.53
N MET A 59 -12.56 10.93 -0.43
CA MET A 59 -12.28 9.50 -0.30
C MET A 59 -13.56 8.64 -0.38
N GLY A 60 -14.63 9.04 0.32
CA GLY A 60 -15.91 8.33 0.26
C GLY A 60 -16.52 8.35 -1.15
N ARG A 61 -16.41 9.46 -1.88
CA ARG A 61 -16.83 9.55 -3.29
C ARG A 61 -16.03 8.62 -4.19
N TRP A 62 -14.71 8.60 -4.00
CA TRP A 62 -13.82 7.70 -4.74
C TRP A 62 -14.14 6.22 -4.47
N GLN A 63 -14.31 5.84 -3.21
CA GLN A 63 -14.70 4.48 -2.83
C GLN A 63 -16.04 4.09 -3.46
N ALA A 64 -17.06 4.97 -3.37
CA ALA A 64 -18.35 4.73 -4.01
C ALA A 64 -18.25 4.62 -5.53
N ALA A 65 -17.36 5.37 -6.19
CA ALA A 65 -17.13 5.27 -7.62
C ALA A 65 -16.48 3.93 -8.00
N LEU A 66 -15.50 3.47 -7.22
CA LEU A 66 -14.86 2.17 -7.44
C LEU A 66 -15.82 1.01 -7.18
N GLU A 67 -16.61 1.04 -6.11
CA GLU A 67 -17.60 0.01 -5.79
C GLU A 67 -18.66 -0.16 -6.88
N GLN A 68 -18.92 0.88 -7.68
CA GLN A 68 -19.85 0.80 -8.81
C GLN A 68 -19.26 0.06 -10.02
N VAL A 69 -17.94 0.07 -10.19
CA VAL A 69 -17.29 -0.43 -11.41
C VAL A 69 -16.39 -1.65 -11.20
N LEU A 70 -15.80 -1.78 -10.02
CA LEU A 70 -14.96 -2.91 -9.65
C LEU A 70 -15.82 -4.05 -9.12
N PRO A 71 -15.47 -5.30 -9.41
CA PRO A 71 -16.13 -6.42 -8.77
C PRO A 71 -15.80 -6.43 -7.27
N GLU A 72 -16.67 -7.07 -6.49
CA GLU A 72 -16.43 -7.32 -5.07
C GLU A 72 -15.07 -8.04 -4.90
N PRO A 73 -14.16 -7.49 -4.08
CA PRO A 73 -12.85 -8.09 -3.89
C PRO A 73 -12.97 -9.48 -3.27
N LYS A 74 -12.16 -10.42 -3.77
CA LYS A 74 -12.13 -11.79 -3.27
C LYS A 74 -10.85 -12.02 -2.48
N PRO A 75 -10.92 -12.42 -1.20
CA PRO A 75 -9.72 -12.73 -0.44
C PRO A 75 -8.99 -13.93 -1.05
N LEU A 76 -7.69 -13.79 -1.28
CA LEU A 76 -6.85 -14.88 -1.76
C LEU A 76 -6.03 -15.44 -0.59
N PRO A 77 -6.21 -16.72 -0.23
CA PRO A 77 -5.36 -17.35 0.75
C PRO A 77 -3.94 -17.54 0.18
N PHE A 78 -2.97 -17.47 1.06
CA PHE A 78 -1.58 -17.81 0.75
C PHE A 78 -1.12 -19.03 1.56
N HIS A 79 -0.04 -19.65 1.12
CA HIS A 79 0.53 -20.83 1.74
C HIS A 79 2.06 -20.79 1.68
N ASN A 80 2.68 -21.88 2.14
CA ASN A 80 4.14 -22.04 2.13
C ASN A 80 4.88 -20.91 2.87
N VAL A 81 4.29 -20.40 3.95
CA VAL A 81 4.86 -19.28 4.71
C VAL A 81 6.17 -19.68 5.40
N HIS A 82 7.22 -18.92 5.14
CA HIS A 82 8.52 -19.08 5.80
C HIS A 82 9.02 -17.75 6.36
N LEU A 83 9.78 -17.83 7.44
CA LEU A 83 10.41 -16.68 8.07
C LEU A 83 11.92 -16.86 8.14
N ILE A 84 12.67 -15.77 8.01
CA ILE A 84 14.12 -15.79 8.22
C ILE A 84 14.61 -14.49 8.83
N GLY A 85 15.62 -14.60 9.69
CA GLY A 85 16.19 -13.51 10.45
C GLY A 85 16.49 -13.95 11.89
N PRO A 86 16.87 -13.03 12.77
CA PRO A 86 17.06 -11.59 12.52
C PRO A 86 18.32 -11.27 11.71
N PHE A 87 18.23 -10.25 10.85
CA PHE A 87 19.37 -9.56 10.21
C PHE A 87 19.62 -8.21 10.89
N GLU A 88 20.83 -7.66 10.73
CA GLU A 88 21.21 -6.38 11.34
C GLU A 88 20.33 -5.21 10.85
N ASN A 89 20.00 -4.27 11.74
CA ASN A 89 19.24 -3.07 11.41
C ASN A 89 19.55 -1.87 12.32
N MET A 90 20.71 -1.85 12.97
CA MET A 90 21.15 -0.69 13.74
C MET A 90 21.07 0.60 12.91
N GLY A 91 20.40 1.61 13.44
CA GLY A 91 20.20 2.91 12.78
C GLY A 91 19.36 2.85 11.50
N TYR A 92 18.44 1.89 11.38
CA TYR A 92 17.57 1.68 10.21
C TYR A 92 18.31 1.29 8.91
N GLN A 93 19.61 0.98 9.00
CA GLN A 93 20.42 0.65 7.82
C GLN A 93 19.99 -0.66 7.18
N GLY A 94 19.49 -1.60 7.97
CA GLY A 94 19.02 -2.90 7.50
C GLY A 94 17.80 -2.82 6.60
N LEU A 95 16.94 -1.80 6.76
CA LEU A 95 15.82 -1.57 5.84
C LEU A 95 16.31 -1.20 4.44
N LEU A 96 17.36 -0.38 4.34
CA LEU A 96 17.94 0.03 3.06
C LEU A 96 18.95 -0.96 2.48
N ALA A 97 19.58 -1.78 3.33
CA ALA A 97 20.56 -2.77 2.92
C ALA A 97 19.87 -3.95 2.24
N ALA A 98 20.39 -4.37 1.08
CA ALA A 98 19.92 -5.58 0.42
C ALA A 98 20.50 -6.82 1.12
N TYR A 99 19.64 -7.63 1.74
CA TYR A 99 20.02 -8.94 2.26
C TYR A 99 19.81 -10.04 1.21
N PRO A 100 20.47 -11.21 1.34
CA PRO A 100 20.36 -12.29 0.37
C PRO A 100 18.93 -12.73 0.01
N PRO A 101 17.95 -12.78 0.95
CA PRO A 101 16.55 -13.10 0.63
C PRO A 101 15.90 -12.21 -0.44
N GLU A 102 16.40 -10.97 -0.65
CA GLU A 102 15.88 -10.06 -1.69
C GLU A 102 16.34 -10.44 -3.10
N GLN A 103 17.45 -11.18 -3.21
CA GLN A 103 18.04 -11.56 -4.50
C GLN A 103 17.51 -12.92 -4.96
N GLU A 104 17.41 -13.88 -4.04
CA GLU A 104 16.94 -15.22 -4.33
C GLU A 104 16.24 -15.84 -3.11
N ILE A 105 15.10 -16.49 -3.37
CA ILE A 105 14.42 -17.31 -2.37
C ILE A 105 14.92 -18.75 -2.47
N ASP A 106 16.04 -19.02 -1.78
CA ASP A 106 16.50 -20.37 -1.50
C ASP A 106 16.12 -20.76 -0.06
N LEU A 107 15.08 -21.59 0.07
CA LEU A 107 14.55 -22.05 1.36
C LEU A 107 15.51 -23.00 2.10
N ALA A 108 16.55 -23.51 1.44
CA ALA A 108 17.56 -24.39 2.04
C ALA A 108 18.85 -23.66 2.41
N ALA A 109 18.99 -22.38 2.03
CA ALA A 109 20.20 -21.62 2.27
C ALA A 109 20.40 -21.24 3.75
N VAL A 110 21.67 -21.10 4.11
CA VAL A 110 22.14 -20.57 5.39
C VAL A 110 22.77 -19.20 5.15
N TYR A 111 22.35 -18.20 5.92
CA TYR A 111 22.86 -16.84 5.82
C TYR A 111 23.44 -16.36 7.14
N GLN A 112 24.37 -15.41 7.06
CA GLN A 112 24.83 -14.68 8.24
C GLN A 112 23.73 -13.70 8.69
N GLY A 113 23.10 -13.99 9.82
CA GLY A 113 22.20 -13.09 10.54
C GLY A 113 22.94 -12.22 11.55
N LYS A 114 22.16 -11.54 12.39
CA LYS A 114 22.65 -10.54 13.36
C LYS A 114 23.54 -11.16 14.45
N ALA A 115 23.04 -12.18 15.13
CA ALA A 115 23.74 -12.85 16.23
C ALA A 115 24.37 -14.21 15.85
N GLY A 116 24.20 -14.66 14.61
CA GLY A 116 24.65 -15.97 14.14
C GLY A 116 24.06 -16.35 12.79
N GLU A 117 24.23 -17.61 12.40
CA GLU A 117 23.62 -18.13 11.18
C GLU A 117 22.09 -18.22 11.31
N VAL A 118 21.38 -17.89 10.24
CA VAL A 118 19.93 -17.96 10.14
C VAL A 118 19.54 -18.77 8.91
N ILE A 119 18.44 -19.50 9.03
CA ILE A 119 17.84 -20.32 7.97
C ILE A 119 16.34 -20.04 7.90
N TRP A 120 15.71 -20.34 6.77
CA TRP A 120 14.26 -20.25 6.64
C TRP A 120 13.55 -21.24 7.56
N GLN A 121 12.61 -20.73 8.34
CA GLN A 121 11.75 -21.49 9.25
C GLN A 121 10.35 -21.54 8.67
N ARG A 122 9.84 -22.76 8.42
CA ARG A 122 8.45 -22.95 8.00
C ARG A 122 7.49 -22.56 9.12
N ALA A 123 6.49 -21.76 8.81
CA ALA A 123 5.47 -21.30 9.76
C ALA A 123 4.03 -21.62 9.31
N PRO A 124 3.57 -22.88 9.45
CA PRO A 124 2.24 -23.29 8.97
C PRO A 124 1.09 -22.55 9.66
N GLY A 125 1.29 -22.05 10.88
CA GLY A 125 0.30 -21.28 11.63
C GLY A 125 0.00 -19.89 11.05
N LEU A 126 0.77 -19.46 10.04
CA LEU A 126 0.55 -18.21 9.31
C LEU A 126 -0.06 -18.42 7.93
N ASP A 127 -0.25 -19.66 7.46
CA ASP A 127 -0.93 -19.92 6.19
C ASP A 127 -2.41 -19.49 6.24
N GLY A 128 -2.97 -19.20 5.07
CA GLY A 128 -4.37 -18.83 4.89
C GLY A 128 -4.56 -17.34 4.71
N LEU A 129 -5.37 -16.72 5.57
CA LEU A 129 -5.66 -15.29 5.56
C LEU A 129 -5.19 -14.69 6.88
N LEU A 130 -4.29 -13.70 6.82
CA LEU A 130 -3.71 -13.06 8.00
C LEU A 130 -4.23 -11.62 8.15
N GLN A 131 -5.55 -11.48 8.24
CA GLN A 131 -6.24 -10.19 8.37
C GLN A 131 -6.06 -9.55 9.75
N GLU A 132 -5.87 -10.37 10.78
CA GLU A 132 -5.58 -9.90 12.13
C GLU A 132 -4.09 -10.05 12.43
N PRO A 133 -3.44 -9.06 13.08
CA PRO A 133 -2.03 -9.15 13.42
C PRO A 133 -1.70 -10.40 14.24
N LYS A 134 -0.69 -11.17 13.81
CA LYS A 134 -0.13 -12.31 14.56
C LYS A 134 1.26 -12.00 15.06
N GLU A 135 1.52 -12.37 16.30
CA GLU A 135 2.84 -12.25 16.92
C GLU A 135 3.82 -13.25 16.30
N LEU A 136 4.98 -12.77 15.86
CA LEU A 136 5.97 -13.58 15.12
C LEU A 136 6.99 -14.27 16.04
N SER A 137 6.95 -13.98 17.35
CA SER A 137 7.86 -14.56 18.35
C SER A 137 7.69 -16.07 18.55
N GLU A 138 6.64 -16.67 18.00
CA GLU A 138 6.46 -18.13 17.95
C GLU A 138 7.44 -18.82 16.99
N TRP A 139 7.96 -18.12 15.97
CA TRP A 139 8.82 -18.70 14.93
C TRP A 139 10.24 -18.14 14.92
N LEU A 140 10.45 -16.93 15.43
CA LEU A 140 11.76 -16.27 15.45
C LEU A 140 12.09 -15.78 16.86
N THR A 141 13.38 -15.76 17.19
CA THR A 141 13.85 -15.22 18.47
C THR A 141 13.84 -13.69 18.42
N PRO A 142 13.20 -13.02 19.40
CA PRO A 142 13.21 -11.56 19.44
C PRO A 142 14.59 -10.96 19.69
N GLU A 143 15.04 -10.11 18.77
CA GLU A 143 16.21 -9.26 18.84
C GLU A 143 15.92 -7.87 18.25
N ALA A 144 15.90 -6.84 19.09
CA ALA A 144 15.61 -5.47 18.66
C ALA A 144 16.63 -4.93 17.64
N TRP A 145 16.23 -3.92 16.87
CA TRP A 145 17.03 -3.32 15.79
C TRP A 145 17.44 -4.37 14.76
N SER A 146 16.46 -5.14 14.32
CA SER A 146 16.65 -6.18 13.32
C SER A 146 15.74 -6.00 12.13
N VAL A 147 16.01 -6.79 11.09
CA VAL A 147 15.08 -7.04 10.00
C VAL A 147 14.76 -8.53 9.98
N ILE A 148 13.50 -8.86 9.72
CA ILE A 148 13.09 -10.23 9.39
C ILE A 148 12.45 -10.24 8.02
N TYR A 149 12.51 -11.38 7.35
CA TYR A 149 11.79 -11.61 6.11
C TYR A 149 10.68 -12.63 6.31
N VAL A 150 9.56 -12.40 5.64
CA VAL A 150 8.46 -13.35 5.52
C VAL A 150 8.25 -13.65 4.04
N TYR A 151 8.35 -14.91 3.67
CA TYR A 151 8.04 -15.41 2.33
C TYR A 151 6.69 -16.11 2.35
N ALA A 152 5.88 -15.92 1.32
CA ALA A 152 4.62 -16.61 1.12
C ALA A 152 4.33 -16.85 -0.37
N GLU A 153 3.46 -17.81 -0.66
CA GLU A 153 3.02 -18.15 -2.01
C GLU A 153 1.51 -17.96 -2.16
N VAL A 154 1.10 -17.29 -3.25
CA VAL A 154 -0.31 -17.14 -3.63
C VAL A 154 -0.52 -17.82 -4.98
N GLU A 155 -1.48 -18.72 -5.07
CA GLU A 155 -1.83 -19.40 -6.33
C GLU A 155 -3.09 -18.79 -6.95
N VAL A 156 -3.03 -18.50 -8.25
CA VAL A 156 -4.19 -18.05 -9.03
C VAL A 156 -4.26 -18.80 -10.35
N GLU A 157 -5.47 -19.14 -10.81
CA GLU A 157 -5.67 -19.87 -12.07
C GLU A 157 -5.55 -18.96 -13.31
N GLU A 158 -5.86 -17.68 -13.14
CA GLU A 158 -5.91 -16.67 -14.19
C GLU A 158 -5.11 -15.42 -13.78
N PRO A 159 -4.66 -14.57 -14.73
CA PRO A 159 -4.02 -13.32 -14.36
C PRO A 159 -5.00 -12.43 -13.60
N GLN A 160 -4.57 -11.91 -12.46
CA GLN A 160 -5.39 -11.09 -11.58
C GLN A 160 -4.66 -9.81 -11.15
N ILE A 161 -5.43 -8.75 -10.96
CA ILE A 161 -5.03 -7.60 -10.15
C ILE A 161 -5.55 -7.86 -8.74
N ALA A 162 -4.67 -7.79 -7.76
CA ALA A 162 -5.02 -7.87 -6.35
C ALA A 162 -4.44 -6.67 -5.62
N GLU A 163 -5.06 -6.26 -4.53
CA GLU A 163 -4.43 -5.38 -3.56
C GLU A 163 -3.70 -6.24 -2.53
N LEU A 164 -2.43 -5.92 -2.27
CA LEU A 164 -1.68 -6.41 -1.13
C LEU A 164 -1.79 -5.38 -0.02
N ALA A 165 -2.25 -5.81 1.15
CA ALA A 165 -2.26 -5.02 2.36
C ALA A 165 -1.29 -5.60 3.39
N THR A 166 -0.48 -4.75 4.02
CA THR A 166 0.45 -5.15 5.10
C THR A 166 0.27 -4.24 6.31
N GLY A 167 0.04 -4.82 7.48
CA GLY A 167 -0.10 -4.09 8.73
C GLY A 167 0.90 -4.56 9.78
N THR A 168 1.66 -3.61 10.34
CA THR A 168 2.51 -3.84 11.50
C THR A 168 2.77 -2.50 12.21
N PRO A 169 3.10 -2.48 13.50
CA PRO A 169 3.52 -1.24 14.19
C PRO A 169 4.83 -0.62 13.69
N ALA A 170 5.46 -1.19 12.66
CA ALA A 170 6.76 -0.86 12.11
C ALA A 170 6.71 -0.67 10.56
N ASN A 171 7.87 -0.57 9.90
CA ASN A 171 7.96 -0.51 8.43
C ASN A 171 7.93 -1.91 7.80
N VAL A 172 7.12 -2.09 6.75
CA VAL A 172 7.16 -3.26 5.86
C VAL A 172 7.54 -2.83 4.46
N TRP A 173 8.55 -3.47 3.89
CA TRP A 173 8.75 -3.45 2.45
C TRP A 173 8.23 -4.74 1.86
N ALA A 174 7.54 -4.66 0.73
CA ALA A 174 6.92 -5.83 0.10
C ALA A 174 7.31 -5.95 -1.37
N TRP A 175 7.62 -7.16 -1.79
CA TRP A 175 7.86 -7.54 -3.18
C TRP A 175 6.83 -8.57 -3.61
N ALA A 176 6.28 -8.38 -4.81
CA ALA A 176 5.45 -9.35 -5.50
C ALA A 176 6.18 -9.82 -6.75
N ASN A 177 6.48 -11.12 -6.83
CA ASN A 177 7.23 -11.73 -7.93
C ASN A 177 8.58 -11.04 -8.22
N GLY A 178 9.26 -10.58 -7.16
CA GLY A 178 10.55 -9.87 -7.24
C GLY A 178 10.44 -8.37 -7.51
N GLU A 179 9.24 -7.85 -7.76
CA GLU A 179 8.99 -6.43 -7.98
C GLU A 179 8.65 -5.74 -6.66
N LEU A 180 9.39 -4.70 -6.26
CA LEU A 180 9.13 -3.94 -5.05
C LEU A 180 7.85 -3.11 -5.20
N THR A 181 6.85 -3.33 -4.36
CA THR A 181 5.51 -2.71 -4.49
C THR A 181 5.16 -1.77 -3.33
N ILE A 182 5.62 -2.07 -2.11
CA ILE A 182 5.46 -1.23 -0.91
C ILE A 182 6.86 -0.97 -0.35
N ALA A 183 7.20 0.31 -0.09
CA ALA A 183 8.47 0.68 0.52
C ALA A 183 8.40 2.05 1.23
N PRO A 184 7.57 2.18 2.29
CA PRO A 184 7.41 3.43 3.02
C PRO A 184 8.75 3.95 3.51
N VAL A 185 8.99 5.23 3.25
CA VAL A 185 10.21 5.93 3.68
C VAL A 185 10.16 6.28 5.17
N PHE A 186 8.96 6.50 5.71
CA PHE A 186 8.74 6.88 7.11
C PHE A 186 7.82 5.89 7.81
N PRO A 187 8.13 5.53 9.08
CA PRO A 187 7.23 4.70 9.87
C PRO A 187 5.94 5.42 10.22
N HIS A 188 4.84 4.66 10.21
CA HIS A 188 3.56 5.11 10.72
C HIS A 188 3.67 5.29 12.24
N LEU A 189 3.79 6.55 12.68
CA LEU A 189 4.06 6.88 14.09
C LEU A 189 2.89 6.56 15.02
N GLU A 190 1.66 6.47 14.51
CA GLU A 190 0.46 6.21 15.30
C GLU A 190 -0.58 5.41 14.48
N ARG A 191 -0.87 4.16 14.90
CA ARG A 191 -1.96 3.24 14.47
C ARG A 191 -1.58 2.19 13.42
N PRO A 192 -2.26 1.00 13.41
CA PRO A 192 -2.14 0.03 12.34
C PRO A 192 -2.89 0.56 11.12
N VAL A 193 -2.29 1.51 10.41
CA VAL A 193 -2.65 1.77 9.01
C VAL A 193 -1.95 0.68 8.22
N GLU A 194 -2.71 -0.08 7.44
CA GLU A 194 -2.10 -1.02 6.51
C GLU A 194 -1.55 -0.23 5.32
N ASP A 195 -0.29 -0.48 4.99
CA ASP A 195 0.24 -0.10 3.68
C ASP A 195 -0.42 -0.98 2.62
N ARG A 196 -0.89 -0.36 1.54
CA ARG A 196 -1.62 -1.03 0.47
C ARG A 196 -1.02 -0.68 -0.88
N ALA A 197 -0.93 -1.67 -1.77
CA ALA A 197 -0.53 -1.46 -3.15
C ALA A 197 -1.21 -2.48 -4.06
N PHE A 198 -1.54 -2.08 -5.29
CA PHE A 198 -1.95 -3.05 -6.29
C PHE A 198 -0.75 -3.91 -6.73
N ILE A 199 -1.01 -5.18 -6.99
CA ILE A 199 -0.05 -6.13 -7.52
C ILE A 199 -0.68 -6.92 -8.67
N LYS A 200 0.17 -7.37 -9.60
CA LYS A 200 -0.24 -8.32 -10.63
C LYS A 200 0.14 -9.74 -10.24
N LEU A 201 -0.87 -10.59 -10.14
CA LEU A 201 -0.71 -12.03 -10.01
C LEU A 201 -0.76 -12.68 -11.39
N ARG A 202 0.14 -13.62 -11.62
CA ARG A 202 0.28 -14.42 -12.85
C ARG A 202 -0.33 -15.80 -12.60
N PRO A 203 -0.89 -16.48 -13.62
CA PRO A 203 -1.33 -17.87 -13.48
C PRO A 203 -0.25 -18.76 -12.85
N GLY A 204 -0.65 -19.58 -11.90
CA GLY A 204 0.23 -20.41 -11.07
C GLY A 204 0.68 -19.71 -9.78
N THR A 205 1.84 -20.14 -9.28
CA THR A 205 2.40 -19.67 -8.01
C THR A 205 3.05 -18.29 -8.15
N ASN A 206 2.62 -17.37 -7.31
CA ASN A 206 3.18 -16.03 -7.16
C ASN A 206 3.94 -15.95 -5.84
N LYS A 207 5.14 -15.38 -5.89
CA LYS A 207 6.04 -15.28 -4.74
C LYS A 207 5.90 -13.92 -4.08
N ILE A 208 5.65 -13.90 -2.79
CA ILE A 208 5.56 -12.68 -2.00
C ILE A 208 6.68 -12.70 -0.97
N LEU A 209 7.42 -11.60 -0.91
CA LEU A 209 8.46 -11.39 0.09
C LEU A 209 8.13 -10.11 0.84
N LEU A 210 8.12 -10.18 2.16
CA LEU A 210 8.01 -9.03 3.06
C LEU A 210 9.31 -8.89 3.82
N LYS A 211 9.75 -7.66 4.04
CA LYS A 211 10.89 -7.29 4.86
C LYS A 211 10.41 -6.35 5.95
N LEU A 212 10.50 -6.79 7.20
CA LEU A 212 9.90 -6.09 8.33
C LEU A 212 10.98 -5.49 9.20
N HIS A 213 10.85 -4.20 9.50
CA HIS A 213 11.59 -3.59 10.60
C HIS A 213 11.11 -4.17 11.91
N ILE A 214 12.06 -4.46 12.79
CA ILE A 214 11.76 -4.87 14.14
C ILE A 214 12.61 -4.06 15.13
N ALA A 215 11.96 -3.23 15.95
CA ALA A 215 12.60 -2.56 17.08
C ALA A 215 11.99 -2.99 18.43
N ILE A 216 11.43 -2.04 19.19
CA ILE A 216 10.95 -2.26 20.57
C ILE A 216 9.43 -2.47 20.63
N GLU A 217 8.73 -2.06 19.58
CA GLU A 217 7.31 -2.26 19.35
C GLU A 217 6.94 -3.75 19.20
N PRO A 218 5.65 -4.12 19.36
CA PRO A 218 5.19 -5.50 19.21
C PRO A 218 5.55 -6.11 17.84
N TRP A 219 5.89 -7.39 17.86
CA TRP A 219 6.44 -8.10 16.70
C TRP A 219 5.30 -8.78 15.95
N SER A 220 4.33 -7.98 15.51
CA SER A 220 3.12 -8.50 14.91
C SER A 220 2.99 -8.12 13.44
N LEU A 221 2.35 -9.00 12.67
CA LEU A 221 2.11 -8.81 11.24
C LEU A 221 0.69 -9.24 10.88
N SER A 222 -0.03 -8.39 10.17
CA SER A 222 -1.13 -8.77 9.26
C SER A 222 -0.65 -8.62 7.82
N PHE A 223 -1.02 -9.54 6.96
CA PHE A 223 -0.97 -9.30 5.52
C PHE A 223 -2.00 -10.14 4.80
N HIS A 224 -2.63 -9.55 3.79
CA HIS A 224 -3.68 -10.24 3.04
C HIS A 224 -3.76 -9.71 1.61
N PHE A 225 -4.45 -10.47 0.77
CA PHE A 225 -4.61 -10.18 -0.64
C PHE A 225 -6.09 -10.15 -1.00
N GLU A 226 -6.50 -9.09 -1.68
CA GLU A 226 -7.86 -8.91 -2.17
C GLU A 226 -7.86 -8.80 -3.68
N SER A 227 -8.35 -9.83 -4.36
CA SER A 227 -8.38 -9.90 -5.82
C SER A 227 -9.59 -9.19 -6.40
N TYR A 228 -9.35 -8.29 -7.34
CA TYR A 228 -10.38 -7.64 -8.15
C TYR A 228 -10.58 -8.34 -9.50
N GLY A 229 -9.86 -9.42 -9.79
CA GLY A 229 -10.01 -10.18 -11.04
C GLY A 229 -9.11 -9.68 -12.17
N ARG A 230 -9.55 -9.86 -13.43
CA ARG A 230 -8.62 -9.81 -14.58
C ARG A 230 -8.18 -8.38 -14.90
N PRO A 231 -6.91 -8.14 -15.25
CA PRO A 231 -6.40 -6.80 -15.55
C PRO A 231 -7.20 -6.00 -16.57
N LYS A 232 -7.66 -6.63 -17.66
CA LYS A 232 -8.47 -5.95 -18.69
C LYS A 232 -9.81 -5.45 -18.16
N ASP A 233 -10.40 -6.15 -17.22
CA ASP A 233 -11.70 -5.77 -16.65
C ASP A 233 -11.51 -4.55 -15.74
N ILE A 234 -10.43 -4.50 -14.96
CA ILE A 234 -10.06 -3.34 -14.13
C ILE A 234 -9.74 -2.12 -14.99
N GLU A 235 -8.97 -2.29 -16.06
CA GLU A 235 -8.66 -1.20 -17.00
C GLU A 235 -9.94 -0.63 -17.63
N ALA A 236 -10.86 -1.49 -18.05
CA ALA A 236 -12.13 -1.06 -18.62
C ALA A 236 -13.02 -0.35 -17.59
N ALA A 237 -13.05 -0.85 -16.34
CA ALA A 237 -13.77 -0.25 -15.23
C ALA A 237 -13.24 1.15 -14.90
N LEU A 238 -11.92 1.34 -14.81
CA LEU A 238 -11.31 2.65 -14.55
C LEU A 238 -11.51 3.61 -15.72
N ALA A 239 -11.45 3.13 -16.96
CA ALA A 239 -11.77 3.95 -18.12
C ALA A 239 -13.24 4.42 -18.11
N ASP A 240 -14.16 3.57 -17.65
CA ASP A 240 -15.57 3.92 -17.48
C ASP A 240 -15.75 4.98 -16.38
N VAL A 241 -15.04 4.87 -15.24
CA VAL A 241 -15.01 5.93 -14.22
C VAL A 241 -14.53 7.24 -14.82
N LEU A 242 -13.41 7.26 -15.55
CA LEU A 242 -12.89 8.47 -16.18
C LEU A 242 -13.88 9.11 -17.16
N ASN A 243 -14.62 8.30 -17.92
CA ASN A 243 -15.63 8.80 -18.87
C ASN A 243 -16.89 9.34 -18.19
N ARG A 244 -17.25 8.79 -17.03
CA ARG A 244 -18.45 9.18 -16.26
C ARG A 244 -18.17 10.20 -15.17
N SER A 245 -16.90 10.43 -14.84
CA SER A 245 -16.47 11.12 -13.62
C SER A 245 -17.22 12.45 -13.45
N PRO A 246 -18.06 12.57 -12.41
CA PRO A 246 -18.90 13.75 -12.21
C PRO A 246 -18.11 14.92 -11.61
N ASP A 247 -16.96 14.64 -11.00
CA ASP A 247 -16.11 15.62 -10.33
C ASP A 247 -14.60 15.43 -10.63
N ASP A 248 -13.86 16.50 -10.45
CA ASP A 248 -12.44 16.59 -10.80
C ASP A 248 -11.54 15.71 -9.93
N VAL A 249 -11.91 15.50 -8.66
CA VAL A 249 -11.12 14.69 -7.72
C VAL A 249 -11.25 13.21 -8.07
N THR A 250 -12.47 12.72 -8.29
CA THR A 250 -12.70 11.33 -8.75
C THR A 250 -11.96 11.05 -10.06
N ARG A 251 -11.98 12.01 -11.00
CA ARG A 251 -11.24 11.90 -12.26
C ARG A 251 -9.73 11.82 -12.04
N LEU A 252 -9.14 12.68 -11.21
CA LEU A 252 -7.71 12.62 -10.89
C LEU A 252 -7.33 11.30 -10.23
N LEU A 253 -8.08 10.83 -9.22
CA LEU A 253 -7.83 9.56 -8.54
C LEU A 253 -7.92 8.36 -9.49
N ALA A 254 -8.85 8.38 -10.44
CA ALA A 254 -8.91 7.36 -11.49
C ALA A 254 -7.67 7.38 -12.42
N ARG A 255 -7.09 8.56 -12.70
CA ARG A 255 -5.83 8.65 -13.47
C ARG A 255 -4.64 8.10 -12.69
N TYR A 256 -4.52 8.43 -11.41
CA TYR A 256 -3.51 7.85 -10.52
C TYR A 256 -3.58 6.33 -10.51
N THR A 257 -4.78 5.80 -10.29
CA THR A 257 -5.03 4.36 -10.23
C THR A 257 -4.72 3.70 -11.57
N LEU A 258 -5.10 4.31 -12.69
CA LEU A 258 -4.81 3.75 -14.02
C LEU A 258 -3.29 3.70 -14.30
N ALA A 259 -2.53 4.71 -13.87
CA ALA A 259 -1.07 4.71 -13.97
C ALA A 259 -0.46 3.55 -13.16
N GLU A 260 -0.93 3.32 -11.93
CA GLU A 260 -0.51 2.18 -11.10
C GLU A 260 -0.88 0.84 -11.75
N ILE A 261 -2.12 0.67 -12.21
CA ILE A 261 -2.58 -0.54 -12.87
C ILE A 261 -1.76 -0.86 -14.13
N PHE A 262 -1.34 0.14 -14.91
CA PHE A 262 -0.44 -0.10 -16.05
C PHE A 262 1.00 -0.42 -15.60
N ALA A 263 1.50 0.27 -14.59
CA ALA A 263 2.85 0.07 -14.06
C ALA A 263 3.06 -1.35 -13.53
N ILE A 264 2.17 -1.85 -12.67
CA ILE A 264 2.24 -3.23 -12.12
C ILE A 264 2.10 -4.31 -13.18
N GLN A 265 1.58 -3.95 -14.36
CA GLN A 265 1.51 -4.84 -15.49
C GLN A 265 2.75 -4.84 -16.39
N GLY A 266 3.69 -3.91 -16.17
CA GLY A 266 4.83 -3.67 -17.04
C GLY A 266 4.46 -3.02 -18.37
N LYS A 267 3.31 -2.33 -18.46
CA LYS A 267 2.84 -1.68 -19.69
C LYS A 267 3.49 -0.29 -19.87
N VAL A 268 4.79 -0.27 -20.13
CA VAL A 268 5.61 0.96 -20.17
C VAL A 268 4.97 2.12 -20.94
N GLU A 269 4.58 1.91 -22.19
CA GLU A 269 3.99 2.95 -23.02
C GLU A 269 2.65 3.47 -22.45
N ALA A 270 1.80 2.57 -21.96
CA ALA A 270 0.51 2.94 -21.37
C ALA A 270 0.71 3.68 -20.04
N THR A 271 1.71 3.31 -19.24
CA THR A 271 2.07 4.00 -18.00
C THR A 271 2.53 5.43 -18.30
N HIS A 272 3.42 5.64 -19.28
CA HIS A 272 3.83 6.99 -19.69
C HIS A 272 2.62 7.82 -20.16
N GLN A 273 1.76 7.26 -21.00
CA GLN A 273 0.55 7.95 -21.46
C GLN A 273 -0.40 8.31 -20.32
N ALA A 274 -0.56 7.43 -19.31
CA ALA A 274 -1.39 7.72 -18.15
C ALA A 274 -0.80 8.84 -17.27
N LEU A 275 0.52 8.85 -17.07
CA LEU A 275 1.23 9.92 -16.36
C LEU A 275 1.15 11.25 -17.11
N ASP A 276 1.29 11.25 -18.42
CA ASP A 276 1.11 12.44 -19.28
C ASP A 276 -0.33 12.98 -19.18
N ALA A 277 -1.31 12.09 -19.19
CA ALA A 277 -2.71 12.46 -19.06
C ALA A 277 -3.04 13.02 -17.66
N LEU A 278 -2.36 12.56 -16.61
CA LEU A 278 -2.42 13.17 -15.28
C LEU A 278 -1.81 14.58 -15.29
N ARG A 279 -0.61 14.75 -15.87
CA ARG A 279 0.05 16.07 -15.96
C ARG A 279 -0.75 17.10 -16.75
N GLY A 280 -1.44 16.64 -17.80
CA GLY A 280 -2.28 17.48 -18.65
C GLY A 280 -3.67 17.76 -18.10
N ASP A 281 -4.03 17.22 -16.94
CA ASP A 281 -5.35 17.43 -16.36
C ASP A 281 -5.50 18.89 -15.87
N PRO A 282 -6.58 19.63 -16.23
CA PRO A 282 -6.77 21.02 -15.80
C PRO A 282 -6.79 21.24 -14.29
N PHE A 283 -7.05 20.19 -13.50
CA PHE A 283 -7.09 20.26 -12.04
C PHE A 283 -5.87 19.63 -11.37
N ALA A 284 -4.91 19.12 -12.16
CA ALA A 284 -3.64 18.66 -11.61
C ALA A 284 -2.89 19.85 -10.98
N THR A 285 -2.56 19.71 -9.71
CA THR A 285 -1.73 20.64 -8.97
C THR A 285 -0.26 20.46 -9.36
N LYS A 286 0.58 21.41 -8.93
CA LYS A 286 2.05 21.29 -9.04
C LYS A 286 2.59 20.01 -8.39
N TRP A 287 1.89 19.47 -7.40
CA TRP A 287 2.31 18.28 -6.68
C TRP A 287 1.96 17.00 -7.43
N ASP A 288 0.81 16.96 -8.12
CA ASP A 288 0.44 15.86 -9.00
C ASP A 288 1.43 15.74 -10.17
N ILE A 289 1.81 16.89 -10.74
CA ILE A 289 2.83 16.98 -11.78
C ILE A 289 4.19 16.50 -11.26
N ALA A 290 4.61 16.99 -10.08
CA ALA A 290 5.87 16.59 -9.48
C ALA A 290 5.92 15.09 -9.16
N TRP A 291 4.80 14.50 -8.73
CA TRP A 291 4.70 13.06 -8.51
C TRP A 291 4.86 12.29 -9.82
N ALA A 292 4.15 12.69 -10.88
CA ALA A 292 4.26 12.04 -12.19
C ALA A 292 5.69 12.11 -12.73
N ASP A 293 6.33 13.26 -12.62
CA ASP A 293 7.73 13.45 -13.03
C ASP A 293 8.70 12.61 -12.18
N ALA A 294 8.44 12.43 -10.88
CA ALA A 294 9.24 11.56 -10.02
C ALA A 294 9.09 10.08 -10.40
N VAL A 295 7.86 9.62 -10.69
CA VAL A 295 7.58 8.26 -11.19
C VAL A 295 8.31 8.01 -12.53
N MET A 296 8.24 8.96 -13.47
CA MET A 296 8.94 8.84 -14.75
C MET A 296 10.47 8.80 -14.58
N ARG A 297 11.01 9.62 -13.66
CA ARG A 297 12.44 9.63 -13.36
C ARG A 297 12.88 8.30 -12.76
N GLN A 298 12.13 7.78 -11.78
CA GLN A 298 12.38 6.47 -11.18
C GLN A 298 12.49 5.39 -12.26
N HIS A 299 11.52 5.32 -13.17
CA HIS A 299 11.57 4.38 -14.29
C HIS A 299 12.79 4.58 -15.20
N SER A 300 13.18 5.83 -15.48
CA SER A 300 14.39 6.09 -16.28
C SER A 300 15.70 5.67 -15.60
N GLU A 301 15.74 5.72 -14.26
CA GLU A 301 16.95 5.42 -13.46
C GLU A 301 17.05 3.94 -13.11
N THR A 302 15.93 3.28 -12.81
CA THR A 302 15.89 1.90 -12.29
C THR A 302 15.33 0.89 -13.27
N GLY A 303 14.64 1.34 -14.32
CA GLY A 303 13.87 0.48 -15.22
C GLY A 303 12.49 0.06 -14.67
N SER A 304 12.10 0.51 -13.47
CA SER A 304 10.80 0.24 -12.87
C SER A 304 10.07 1.52 -12.45
N PHE A 305 8.76 1.55 -12.65
CA PHE A 305 7.90 2.60 -12.12
C PHE A 305 7.58 2.41 -10.63
N LEU A 306 7.79 1.21 -10.09
CA LEU A 306 7.38 0.83 -8.74
C LEU A 306 8.51 1.01 -7.72
N PRO A 307 8.15 1.27 -6.45
CA PRO A 307 6.79 1.53 -5.95
C PRO A 307 6.29 2.92 -6.36
N LEU A 308 4.98 3.07 -6.62
CA LEU A 308 4.36 4.36 -7.00
C LEU A 308 3.98 5.23 -5.80
N HIS A 309 3.75 4.60 -4.63
CA HIS A 309 3.29 5.27 -3.41
C HIS A 309 4.40 6.04 -2.68
N ASP A 310 5.68 5.67 -2.92
CA ASP A 310 6.85 6.21 -2.21
C ASP A 310 7.97 6.66 -3.17
N VAL A 311 7.61 7.38 -4.23
CA VAL A 311 8.61 7.92 -5.17
C VAL A 311 9.51 8.97 -4.51
N ARG A 312 10.81 8.93 -4.82
CA ARG A 312 11.77 9.90 -4.28
C ARG A 312 11.57 11.27 -4.92
N PHE A 313 11.16 12.25 -4.11
CA PHE A 313 11.10 13.65 -4.53
C PHE A 313 12.44 14.36 -4.32
N ALA A 314 12.91 15.05 -5.35
CA ALA A 314 13.99 16.02 -5.20
C ALA A 314 13.42 17.30 -4.58
N TYR A 315 13.48 17.43 -3.26
CA TYR A 315 13.14 18.69 -2.59
C TYR A 315 14.25 19.72 -2.83
N THR A 316 13.92 20.80 -3.53
CA THR A 316 14.78 22.00 -3.53
C THR A 316 14.28 22.92 -2.43
N PRO A 317 15.07 23.17 -1.37
CA PRO A 317 14.66 24.09 -0.30
C PRO A 317 14.26 25.43 -0.87
N VAL A 318 13.14 25.98 -0.40
CA VAL A 318 12.77 27.35 -0.71
C VAL A 318 13.84 28.23 -0.06
N THR A 319 14.72 28.81 -0.87
CA THR A 319 15.64 29.85 -0.42
C THR A 319 14.82 31.13 -0.31
N GLY A 320 14.65 31.61 0.92
CA GLY A 320 14.04 32.91 1.22
C GLY A 320 14.98 34.07 0.94
#